data_AF-A0A353C3N6-F1
#
_entry.id   AF-A0A353C3N6-F1
#
_cell.length_a   1.000
_cell.length_b   1.000
_cell.length_c   1.000
_cell.angle_alpha   90.00
_cell.angle_beta   90.00
_cell.angle_gamma   90.00
#
_symmetry.space_group_name_H-M   'P 1'
#
loop_
_entity.id
_entity.type
_entity.pdbx_description
1 polymer ?
#
loop_
_entity_poly.entity_id
_entity_poly.type
_entity_poly.pdbx_seq_one_letter_code
_entity_poly.pdbx_strand_id
1 'polypeptide(L)'
;MESELTGQNENESAEIAKKKLCKLLSLINRPGIGELIEYLLDNDFFIAPCSTEYHLNIEGGLVIHSWNVTKIFKDLCIMFNIGDDQIPVESQTIIPAFHDICKMNFYKEGGKPASPEQWKYLINLWDEKHGIVQRFHPEDSATFINTYITKNESGFMEIRKDMSADHASPLIDWLKNRPGQPMPKDLPKSWSVDDQFPIGHGEKSVIMLQEYIKLTKSEILAIRWHMAPFDAGIHFPYPTGYAYRKAQEEPAVTLLQAADMLASKIVEVKTDGK
;
A
#
# COMPACT_ATOMS: atom_id res chain seq x y z
N MET A 1 19.00 -8.40 -14.11
CA MET A 1 20.08 -7.87 -13.26
C MET A 1 19.65 -6.57 -12.57
N GLU A 2 18.95 -5.64 -13.24
CA GLU A 2 18.35 -4.47 -12.56
C GLU A 2 17.12 -4.79 -11.69
N SER A 3 16.28 -5.76 -12.07
CA SER A 3 15.04 -6.10 -11.32
C SER A 3 15.27 -6.79 -9.97
N GLU A 4 16.38 -7.51 -9.80
CA GLU A 4 16.74 -8.13 -8.51
C GLU A 4 17.35 -7.12 -7.53
N LEU A 5 17.94 -6.02 -8.05
CA LEU A 5 18.52 -4.94 -7.24
C LEU A 5 17.46 -3.98 -6.68
N THR A 6 16.34 -3.76 -7.39
CA THR A 6 15.25 -2.89 -6.93
C THR A 6 14.43 -3.55 -5.82
N GLY A 7 14.04 -4.82 -5.97
CA GLY A 7 13.26 -5.54 -4.96
C GLY A 7 13.99 -5.79 -3.63
N GLN A 8 15.32 -5.94 -3.65
CA GLN A 8 16.13 -6.04 -2.42
C GLN A 8 16.18 -4.70 -1.66
N ASN A 9 16.24 -3.58 -2.39
CA ASN A 9 16.34 -2.23 -1.81
C ASN A 9 14.99 -1.75 -1.23
N GLU A 10 13.87 -2.16 -1.83
CA GLU A 10 12.51 -1.86 -1.36
C GLU A 10 12.18 -2.59 -0.06
N ASN A 11 12.47 -3.89 0.03
CA ASN A 11 12.29 -4.66 1.27
C ASN A 11 13.19 -4.14 2.40
N GLU A 12 14.42 -3.72 2.08
CA GLU A 12 15.30 -3.06 3.05
C GLU A 12 14.72 -1.72 3.54
N SER A 13 14.14 -0.94 2.63
CA SER A 13 13.51 0.35 2.95
C SER A 13 12.30 0.20 3.87
N ALA A 14 11.44 -0.80 3.62
CA ALA A 14 10.29 -1.11 4.48
C ALA A 14 10.73 -1.52 5.89
N GLU A 15 11.75 -2.39 6.00
CA GLU A 15 12.28 -2.80 7.30
C GLU A 15 12.95 -1.65 8.07
N ILE A 16 13.66 -0.77 7.36
CA ILE A 16 14.20 0.46 7.97
C ILE A 16 13.08 1.37 8.47
N ALA A 17 12.02 1.57 7.66
CA ALA A 17 10.87 2.39 8.01
C ALA A 17 10.16 1.83 9.25
N LYS A 18 9.88 0.52 9.26
CA LYS A 18 9.31 -0.22 10.39
C LYS A 18 10.11 0.00 11.66
N LYS A 19 11.43 -0.26 11.65
CA LYS A 19 12.29 -0.08 12.83
C LYS A 19 12.27 1.34 13.37
N LYS A 20 12.34 2.34 12.48
CA LYS A 20 12.33 3.76 12.87
C LYS A 20 10.97 4.18 13.43
N LEU A 21 9.88 3.76 12.79
CA LEU A 21 8.53 4.08 13.22
C LEU A 21 8.22 3.41 14.57
N CYS A 22 8.45 2.11 14.72
CA CYS A 22 8.26 1.40 16.00
C CYS A 22 9.08 2.03 17.13
N LYS A 23 10.33 2.45 16.85
CA LYS A 23 11.14 3.17 17.85
C LYS A 23 10.47 4.48 18.28
N LEU A 24 9.95 5.29 17.35
CA LEU A 24 9.23 6.51 17.73
C LEU A 24 7.95 6.21 18.50
N LEU A 25 7.18 5.21 18.08
CA LEU A 25 5.94 4.82 18.75
C LEU A 25 6.20 4.34 20.18
N SER A 26 7.32 3.64 20.42
CA SER A 26 7.72 3.21 21.77
C SER A 26 8.05 4.35 22.74
N LEU A 27 8.23 5.58 22.23
CA LEU A 27 8.47 6.77 23.06
C LEU A 27 7.17 7.50 23.45
N ILE A 28 6.02 7.12 22.88
CA ILE A 28 4.73 7.70 23.22
C ILE A 28 4.27 7.10 24.55
N ASN A 29 3.84 7.96 25.48
CA ASN A 29 3.38 7.57 26.80
C ASN A 29 1.88 7.79 26.95
N ARG A 30 1.09 7.07 26.14
CA ARG A 30 -0.39 7.07 26.20
C ARG A 30 -0.92 5.67 26.54
N PRO A 31 -1.95 5.56 27.39
CA PRO A 31 -2.65 4.29 27.58
C PRO A 31 -3.12 3.73 26.23
N GLY A 32 -2.91 2.43 26.01
CA GLY A 32 -3.33 1.74 24.78
C GLY A 32 -2.33 1.75 23.62
N ILE A 33 -1.20 2.47 23.73
CA ILE A 33 -0.22 2.54 22.64
C ILE A 33 0.50 1.21 22.41
N GLY A 34 0.73 0.43 23.47
CA GLY A 34 1.37 -0.89 23.36
C GLY A 34 0.48 -1.85 22.56
N GLU A 35 -0.80 -1.89 22.91
CA GLU A 35 -1.84 -2.66 22.25
C GLU A 35 -2.03 -2.23 20.79
N LEU A 36 -1.94 -0.93 20.50
CA LEU A 36 -1.93 -0.44 19.12
C LEU A 36 -0.71 -0.98 18.35
N ILE A 37 0.49 -0.93 18.92
CA ILE A 37 1.70 -1.44 18.27
C ILE A 37 1.59 -2.95 18.01
N GLU A 38 1.09 -3.73 18.96
CA GLU A 38 0.80 -5.15 18.79
C GLU A 38 -0.20 -5.38 17.64
N TYR A 39 -1.29 -4.61 17.60
CA TYR A 39 -2.27 -4.67 16.51
C TYR A 39 -1.64 -4.39 15.13
N LEU A 40 -0.71 -3.44 15.01
CA LEU A 40 0.00 -3.18 13.76
C LEU A 40 0.89 -4.36 13.34
N LEU A 41 1.52 -5.05 14.31
CA LEU A 41 2.41 -6.18 14.07
C LEU A 41 1.65 -7.45 13.68
N ASP A 42 0.48 -7.65 14.26
CA ASP A 42 -0.38 -8.82 14.02
C ASP A 42 -1.18 -8.72 12.71
N ASN A 43 -1.19 -7.55 12.08
CA ASN A 43 -1.90 -7.28 10.83
C ASN A 43 -0.92 -6.84 9.73
N ASP A 44 -1.45 -6.46 8.58
CA ASP A 44 -0.68 -6.20 7.37
C ASP A 44 -0.05 -4.78 7.29
N PHE A 45 -0.08 -3.93 8.33
CA PHE A 45 0.40 -2.54 8.23
C PHE A 45 1.83 -2.40 7.67
N PHE A 46 2.72 -3.34 8.02
CA PHE A 46 4.12 -3.34 7.60
C PHE A 46 4.37 -4.02 6.24
N ILE A 47 3.34 -4.60 5.64
CA ILE A 47 3.40 -5.42 4.42
C ILE A 47 2.49 -4.83 3.33
N ALA A 48 1.39 -4.17 3.71
CA ALA A 48 0.42 -3.58 2.81
C ALA A 48 1.07 -2.53 1.89
N PRO A 49 0.59 -2.41 0.65
CA PRO A 49 0.97 -1.30 -0.23
C PRO A 49 0.37 0.01 0.28
N CYS A 50 0.91 1.15 -0.18
CA CYS A 50 0.28 2.44 0.09
C CYS A 50 -0.91 2.71 -0.84
N SER A 51 -0.89 2.15 -2.05
CA SER A 51 -1.92 2.35 -3.07
C SER A 51 -1.91 1.23 -4.11
N THR A 52 -2.95 1.11 -4.93
CA THR A 52 -3.02 0.12 -6.04
C THR A 52 -2.58 0.67 -7.39
N GLU A 53 -2.53 1.99 -7.56
CA GLU A 53 -2.27 2.64 -8.86
C GLU A 53 -1.34 3.88 -8.76
N TYR A 54 -0.90 4.25 -7.55
CA TYR A 54 -0.12 5.45 -7.29
C TYR A 54 1.24 5.09 -6.65
N HIS A 55 1.82 6.02 -5.89
CA HIS A 55 3.12 5.88 -5.24
C HIS A 55 3.12 4.68 -4.28
N LEU A 56 4.28 4.04 -4.17
CA LEU A 56 4.53 2.92 -3.25
C LEU A 56 3.46 1.81 -3.37
N ASN A 57 3.08 1.49 -4.61
CA ASN A 57 2.31 0.28 -4.95
C ASN A 57 3.22 -0.96 -4.92
N ILE A 58 3.84 -1.17 -3.76
CA ILE A 58 4.80 -2.24 -3.48
C ILE A 58 4.52 -2.78 -2.09
N GLU A 59 4.96 -4.00 -1.82
CA GLU A 59 4.91 -4.55 -0.46
C GLU A 59 5.67 -3.65 0.53
N GLY A 60 5.09 -3.39 1.70
CA GLY A 60 5.63 -2.47 2.71
C GLY A 60 5.49 -0.98 2.36
N GLY A 61 4.82 -0.65 1.25
CA GLY A 61 4.61 0.73 0.83
C GLY A 61 3.91 1.59 1.89
N LEU A 62 2.96 1.03 2.65
CA LEU A 62 2.22 1.76 3.67
C LEU A 62 3.13 2.27 4.80
N VAL A 63 4.00 1.40 5.35
CA VAL A 63 4.93 1.82 6.42
C VAL A 63 5.99 2.81 5.91
N ILE A 64 6.47 2.63 4.67
CA ILE A 64 7.40 3.57 4.04
C ILE A 64 6.75 4.96 3.95
N HIS A 65 5.51 5.01 3.47
CA HIS A 65 4.75 6.24 3.35
C HIS A 65 4.51 6.90 4.71
N SER A 66 3.94 6.18 5.68
CA SER A 66 3.73 6.67 7.05
C SER A 66 5.02 7.21 7.68
N TRP A 67 6.16 6.56 7.44
CA TRP A 67 7.45 7.04 7.92
C TRP A 67 7.93 8.32 7.21
N ASN A 68 7.75 8.41 5.89
CA ASN A 68 8.08 9.61 5.11
C ASN A 68 7.26 10.82 5.55
N VAL A 69 5.95 10.66 5.65
CA VAL A 69 5.04 11.69 6.13
C VAL A 69 5.41 12.11 7.56
N THR A 70 5.76 11.16 8.44
CA THR A 70 6.19 11.47 9.82
C THR A 70 7.44 12.34 9.89
N LYS A 71 8.45 12.04 9.07
CA LYS A 71 9.67 12.86 9.00
C LYS A 71 9.36 14.27 8.52
N ILE A 72 8.67 14.39 7.39
CA ILE A 72 8.36 15.68 6.78
C ILE A 72 7.48 16.50 7.71
N PHE A 73 6.46 15.90 8.32
CA PHE A 73 5.58 16.59 9.26
C PHE A 73 6.39 17.20 10.42
N LYS A 74 7.31 16.43 11.02
CA LYS A 74 8.20 16.93 12.07
C LYS A 74 9.12 18.05 11.59
N ASP A 75 9.69 17.91 10.40
CA ASP A 75 10.54 18.95 9.80
C ASP A 75 9.74 20.24 9.55
N LEU A 76 8.49 20.13 9.10
CA LEU A 76 7.58 21.27 8.93
C LEU A 76 7.22 21.91 10.28
N CYS A 77 6.96 21.11 11.33
CA CYS A 77 6.76 21.64 12.67
C CYS A 77 7.95 22.47 13.14
N ILE A 78 9.19 21.99 12.92
CA ILE A 78 10.41 22.74 13.24
C ILE A 78 10.51 24.01 12.38
N MET A 79 10.32 23.89 11.07
CA MET A 79 10.44 25.00 10.12
C MET A 79 9.50 26.16 10.44
N PHE A 80 8.26 25.85 10.83
CA PHE A 80 7.24 26.86 11.18
C PHE A 80 7.19 27.18 12.68
N ASN A 81 8.16 26.70 13.46
CA ASN A 81 8.27 26.93 14.90
C ASN A 81 6.97 26.56 15.65
N ILE A 82 6.39 25.42 15.30
CA ILE A 82 5.22 24.84 15.96
C ILE A 82 5.65 24.27 17.32
N GLY A 83 5.14 24.87 18.39
CA GLY A 83 5.40 24.43 19.76
C GLY A 83 4.55 23.24 20.21
N ASP A 84 4.92 22.68 21.36
CA ASP A 84 4.18 21.60 22.04
C ASP A 84 2.77 22.03 22.48
N ASP A 85 2.59 23.33 22.72
CA ASP A 85 1.29 23.94 23.03
C ASP A 85 0.32 23.96 21.84
N GLN A 86 0.84 23.94 20.61
CA GLN A 86 0.04 23.92 19.39
C GLN A 86 -0.16 22.50 18.87
N ILE A 87 0.92 21.73 18.76
CA ILE A 87 0.88 20.31 18.38
C ILE A 87 1.84 19.56 19.29
N PRO A 88 1.33 18.81 20.29
CA PRO A 88 2.16 18.07 21.21
C PRO A 88 3.11 17.10 20.50
N VAL A 89 4.31 16.88 21.07
CA VAL A 89 5.35 16.03 20.43
C VAL A 89 4.85 14.62 20.09
N GLU A 90 4.00 14.03 20.93
CA GLU A 90 3.36 12.75 20.65
C GLU A 90 2.40 12.85 19.46
N SER A 91 1.59 13.92 19.39
CA SER A 91 0.67 14.18 18.29
C SER A 91 1.41 14.40 16.96
N GLN A 92 2.59 15.03 16.99
CA GLN A 92 3.47 15.14 15.82
C GLN A 92 3.98 13.79 15.30
N THR A 93 3.83 12.72 16.08
CA THR A 93 4.14 11.34 15.67
C THR A 93 2.86 10.58 15.30
N ILE A 94 1.83 10.63 16.15
CA ILE A 94 0.56 9.89 15.96
C ILE A 94 -0.15 10.30 14.67
N ILE A 95 -0.28 11.61 14.43
CA ILE A 95 -1.01 12.16 13.29
C ILE A 95 -0.44 11.65 11.96
N PRO A 96 0.84 11.91 11.63
CA PRO A 96 1.37 11.48 10.34
C PRO A 96 1.59 9.96 10.25
N ALA A 97 1.90 9.27 11.34
CA ALA A 97 2.12 7.82 11.31
C ALA A 97 0.85 7.05 10.97
N PHE A 98 -0.30 7.53 11.42
CA PHE A 98 -1.56 6.78 11.39
C PHE A 98 -2.69 7.42 10.60
N HIS A 99 -2.44 8.52 9.90
CA HIS A 99 -3.48 9.14 9.07
C HIS A 99 -4.12 8.14 8.07
N ASP A 100 -3.31 7.19 7.60
CA ASP A 100 -3.66 6.17 6.61
C ASP A 100 -3.82 4.75 7.19
N ILE A 101 -3.92 4.59 8.51
CA ILE A 101 -4.07 3.27 9.15
C ILE A 101 -5.31 2.49 8.65
N CYS A 102 -6.32 3.21 8.10
CA CYS A 102 -7.50 2.61 7.45
C CYS A 102 -7.19 1.67 6.28
N LYS A 103 -5.97 1.76 5.71
CA LYS A 103 -5.46 0.92 4.62
C LYS A 103 -4.97 -0.46 5.09
N MET A 104 -4.93 -0.71 6.39
CA MET A 104 -4.71 -2.06 6.90
C MET A 104 -5.88 -2.99 6.53
N ASN A 105 -5.56 -4.19 6.09
CA ASN A 105 -6.49 -5.22 5.63
C ASN A 105 -7.47 -4.68 4.56
N PHE A 106 -7.05 -3.64 3.82
CA PHE A 106 -7.84 -2.98 2.79
C PHE A 106 -7.51 -3.50 1.39
N TYR A 107 -6.32 -4.09 1.23
CA TYR A 107 -5.84 -4.63 -0.03
C TYR A 107 -5.82 -6.14 0.00
N LYS A 108 -6.08 -6.75 -1.15
CA LYS A 108 -5.80 -8.17 -1.39
C LYS A 108 -4.79 -8.31 -2.53
N GLU A 109 -3.99 -9.35 -2.42
CA GLU A 109 -3.13 -9.78 -3.52
C GLU A 109 -4.03 -10.28 -4.66
N GLY A 110 -3.70 -9.86 -5.88
CA GLY A 110 -4.55 -10.00 -7.07
C GLY A 110 -5.14 -8.66 -7.47
N GLY A 111 -4.47 -7.96 -8.38
CA GLY A 111 -4.96 -6.73 -9.01
C GLY A 111 -6.14 -6.97 -9.96
N LYS A 112 -6.27 -6.14 -10.99
CA LYS A 112 -7.31 -6.34 -12.02
C LYS A 112 -7.17 -7.73 -12.64
N PRO A 113 -8.25 -8.53 -12.75
CA PRO A 113 -8.18 -9.83 -13.41
C PRO A 113 -7.60 -9.72 -14.82
N ALA A 114 -6.86 -10.73 -15.27
CA ALA A 114 -6.34 -10.73 -16.63
C ALA A 114 -7.47 -10.57 -17.67
N SER A 115 -7.21 -9.80 -18.72
CA SER A 115 -8.21 -9.49 -19.75
C SER A 115 -8.58 -10.73 -20.57
N PRO A 116 -9.76 -10.75 -21.23
CA PRO A 116 -10.13 -11.83 -22.13
C PRO A 116 -9.08 -12.13 -23.22
N GLU A 117 -8.39 -11.10 -23.71
CA GLU A 117 -7.31 -11.21 -24.70
C GLU A 117 -6.06 -11.86 -24.11
N GLN A 118 -5.64 -11.43 -22.90
CA GLN A 118 -4.53 -12.05 -22.18
C GLN A 118 -4.83 -13.52 -21.90
N TRP A 119 -6.03 -13.84 -21.44
CA TRP A 119 -6.48 -15.21 -21.22
C TRP A 119 -6.45 -16.05 -22.48
N LYS A 120 -7.01 -15.54 -23.57
CA LYS A 120 -7.00 -16.23 -24.86
C LYS A 120 -5.56 -16.50 -25.33
N TYR A 121 -4.65 -15.57 -25.11
CA TYR A 121 -3.25 -15.73 -25.49
C TYR A 121 -2.53 -16.79 -24.64
N LEU A 122 -2.71 -16.74 -23.32
CA LEU A 122 -2.18 -17.72 -22.38
C LEU A 122 -2.63 -19.15 -22.72
N ILE A 123 -3.93 -19.34 -22.95
CA ILE A 123 -4.50 -20.64 -23.34
C ILE A 123 -3.83 -21.18 -24.62
N ASN A 124 -3.64 -20.32 -25.63
CA ASN A 124 -2.99 -20.71 -26.88
C ASN A 124 -1.51 -21.09 -26.68
N LEU A 125 -0.80 -20.44 -25.76
CA LEU A 125 0.58 -20.77 -25.44
C LEU A 125 0.70 -22.10 -24.68
N TRP A 126 -0.25 -22.39 -23.79
CA TRP A 126 -0.26 -23.60 -22.97
C TRP A 126 -0.69 -24.87 -23.72
N ASP A 127 -1.61 -24.78 -24.69
CA ASP A 127 -2.25 -25.95 -25.34
C ASP A 127 -1.35 -27.20 -25.42
N GLU A 128 -1.66 -28.26 -24.67
CA GLU A 128 -0.80 -29.45 -24.55
C GLU A 128 -0.55 -30.16 -25.90
N LYS A 129 -1.38 -29.92 -26.92
CA LYS A 129 -1.24 -30.54 -28.24
C LYS A 129 -0.30 -29.78 -29.18
N HIS A 130 -0.26 -28.45 -29.09
CA HIS A 130 0.42 -27.58 -30.05
C HIS A 130 1.14 -26.36 -29.44
N GLY A 131 1.04 -26.19 -28.13
CA GLY A 131 1.62 -25.13 -27.33
C GLY A 131 3.11 -25.31 -27.11
N ILE A 132 3.69 -24.34 -26.42
CA ILE A 132 5.15 -24.22 -26.24
C ILE A 132 5.68 -24.99 -25.03
N VAL A 133 4.83 -25.80 -24.37
CA VAL A 133 5.15 -26.52 -23.11
C VAL A 133 6.37 -27.43 -23.27
N GLN A 134 6.56 -28.02 -24.46
CA GLN A 134 7.73 -28.86 -24.75
C GLN A 134 9.07 -28.07 -24.80
N ARG A 135 9.00 -26.73 -24.80
CA ARG A 135 10.16 -25.84 -24.86
C ARG A 135 10.57 -25.31 -23.49
N PHE A 136 9.89 -25.73 -22.42
CA PHE A 136 10.20 -25.30 -21.06
C PHE A 136 11.56 -25.82 -20.61
N HIS A 137 12.22 -25.05 -19.76
CA HIS A 137 13.36 -25.55 -19.02
C HIS A 137 12.91 -26.73 -18.12
N PRO A 138 13.69 -27.83 -18.01
CA PRO A 138 13.29 -29.02 -17.25
C PRO A 138 12.92 -28.74 -15.78
N GLU A 139 13.64 -27.81 -15.14
CA GLU A 139 13.43 -27.44 -13.73
C GLU A 139 12.21 -26.53 -13.53
N ASP A 140 11.81 -25.76 -14.55
CA ASP A 140 10.70 -24.81 -14.45
C ASP A 140 9.36 -25.43 -14.79
N SER A 141 9.34 -26.58 -15.47
CA SER A 141 8.11 -27.27 -15.87
C SER A 141 7.25 -27.65 -14.66
N ALA A 142 7.87 -28.17 -13.60
CA ALA A 142 7.18 -28.53 -12.37
C ALA A 142 6.65 -27.28 -11.63
N THR A 143 7.47 -26.24 -11.55
CA THR A 143 7.10 -24.96 -10.91
C THR A 143 5.92 -24.32 -11.64
N PHE A 144 6.00 -24.22 -12.98
CA PHE A 144 4.93 -23.65 -13.79
C PHE A 144 3.61 -24.42 -13.61
N ILE A 145 3.65 -25.76 -13.66
CA ILE A 145 2.45 -26.59 -13.48
C ILE A 145 1.85 -26.39 -12.09
N ASN A 146 2.66 -26.43 -11.04
CA ASN A 146 2.17 -26.28 -9.67
C ASN A 146 1.58 -24.88 -9.41
N THR A 147 2.19 -23.86 -10.01
CA THR A 147 1.80 -22.46 -9.79
C THR A 147 0.64 -22.04 -10.67
N TYR A 148 0.64 -22.36 -11.96
CA TYR A 148 -0.29 -21.77 -12.95
C TYR A 148 -1.32 -22.73 -13.51
N ILE A 149 -1.22 -24.03 -13.26
CA ILE A 149 -2.15 -25.01 -13.81
C ILE A 149 -3.03 -25.57 -12.70
N THR A 150 -4.30 -25.75 -13.03
CA THR A 150 -5.31 -26.37 -12.16
C THR A 150 -6.13 -27.39 -12.94
N LYS A 151 -6.85 -28.26 -12.24
CA LYS A 151 -7.84 -29.16 -12.87
C LYS A 151 -9.20 -28.47 -12.88
N ASN A 152 -9.83 -28.46 -14.05
CA ASN A 152 -11.22 -28.02 -14.15
C ASN A 152 -12.20 -29.10 -13.66
N GLU A 153 -13.49 -28.75 -13.62
CA GLU A 153 -14.57 -29.65 -13.18
C GLU A 153 -14.64 -30.97 -13.98
N SER A 154 -14.17 -30.95 -15.23
CA SER A 154 -14.11 -32.13 -16.11
C SER A 154 -12.81 -32.92 -15.98
N GLY A 155 -11.91 -32.52 -15.07
CA GLY A 155 -10.64 -33.19 -14.80
C GLY A 155 -9.50 -32.87 -15.77
N PHE A 156 -9.69 -31.95 -16.72
CA PHE A 156 -8.64 -31.52 -17.65
C PHE A 156 -7.76 -30.43 -17.01
N MET A 157 -6.48 -30.44 -17.37
CA MET A 157 -5.51 -29.43 -16.95
C MET A 157 -5.76 -28.13 -17.72
N GLU A 158 -5.94 -27.02 -17.00
CA GLU A 158 -6.11 -25.69 -17.57
C GLU A 158 -5.30 -24.65 -16.81
N ILE A 159 -5.00 -23.52 -17.45
CA ILE A 159 -4.41 -22.39 -16.75
C ILE A 159 -5.41 -21.86 -15.73
N ARG A 160 -4.93 -21.66 -14.50
CA ARG A 160 -5.60 -20.96 -13.40
C ARG A 160 -6.22 -19.67 -13.87
N LYS A 161 -7.47 -19.41 -13.50
CA LYS A 161 -8.26 -18.23 -13.93
C LYS A 161 -8.18 -17.04 -12.96
N ASP A 162 -7.51 -17.23 -11.83
CA ASP A 162 -7.35 -16.29 -10.72
C ASP A 162 -6.05 -15.47 -10.82
N MET A 163 -5.57 -15.19 -12.03
CA MET A 163 -4.37 -14.38 -12.26
C MET A 163 -4.72 -12.91 -12.58
N SER A 164 -3.88 -12.00 -12.08
CA SER A 164 -4.00 -10.57 -12.40
C SER A 164 -3.43 -10.24 -13.77
N ALA A 165 -3.87 -9.12 -14.36
CA ALA A 165 -3.38 -8.62 -15.65
C ALA A 165 -1.87 -8.29 -15.63
N ASP A 166 -1.38 -7.79 -14.49
CA ASP A 166 0.03 -7.45 -14.28
C ASP A 166 0.92 -8.68 -14.15
N HIS A 167 0.37 -9.78 -13.61
CA HIS A 167 1.04 -11.08 -13.57
C HIS A 167 1.00 -11.77 -14.94
N ALA A 168 -0.14 -11.67 -15.65
CA ALA A 168 -0.32 -12.30 -16.94
C ALA A 168 0.64 -11.74 -18.01
N SER A 169 0.95 -10.44 -18.00
CA SER A 169 1.76 -9.83 -19.06
C SER A 169 3.21 -10.33 -19.11
N PRO A 170 3.99 -10.33 -18.01
CA PRO A 170 5.35 -10.89 -18.01
C PRO A 170 5.33 -12.41 -18.24
N LEU A 171 4.31 -13.12 -17.75
CA LEU A 171 4.15 -14.55 -18.01
C LEU A 171 3.97 -14.82 -19.51
N ILE A 172 3.11 -14.05 -20.18
CA ILE A 172 2.91 -14.10 -21.63
C ILE A 172 4.22 -13.80 -22.37
N ASP A 173 4.95 -12.76 -21.96
CA ASP A 173 6.22 -12.39 -22.59
C ASP A 173 7.27 -13.52 -22.49
N TRP A 174 7.43 -14.08 -21.29
CA TRP A 174 8.36 -15.18 -21.05
C TRP A 174 7.99 -16.41 -21.87
N LEU A 175 6.72 -16.83 -21.81
CA LEU A 175 6.19 -17.94 -22.59
C LEU A 175 6.48 -17.73 -24.09
N LYS A 176 6.13 -16.56 -24.63
CA LYS A 176 6.28 -16.27 -26.06
C LYS A 176 7.73 -16.23 -26.52
N ASN A 177 8.59 -15.53 -25.78
CA ASN A 177 9.88 -15.10 -26.29
C ASN A 177 11.04 -15.95 -25.75
N ARG A 178 10.94 -16.50 -24.53
CA ARG A 178 12.07 -17.12 -23.82
C ARG A 178 11.69 -18.34 -22.95
N PRO A 179 10.87 -19.30 -23.45
CA PRO A 179 10.37 -20.40 -22.61
C PRO A 179 11.45 -21.37 -22.10
N GLY A 180 12.62 -21.41 -22.76
CA GLY A 180 13.76 -22.24 -22.34
C GLY A 180 14.72 -21.55 -21.36
N GLN A 181 14.48 -20.28 -21.01
CA GLN A 181 15.23 -19.58 -19.96
C GLN A 181 14.53 -19.76 -18.61
N PRO A 182 15.24 -19.61 -17.49
CA PRO A 182 14.65 -19.66 -16.16
C PRO A 182 13.38 -18.81 -16.07
N MET A 183 12.30 -19.39 -15.52
CA MET A 183 11.06 -18.67 -15.29
C MET A 183 11.30 -17.46 -14.37
N PRO A 184 10.65 -16.30 -14.60
CA PRO A 184 10.69 -15.18 -13.67
C PRO A 184 10.25 -15.66 -12.27
N LYS A 185 11.14 -15.56 -11.29
CA LYS A 185 10.89 -16.03 -9.92
C LYS A 185 9.99 -15.06 -9.14
N ASP A 186 10.19 -13.77 -9.37
CA ASP A 186 9.45 -12.70 -8.72
C ASP A 186 8.60 -11.97 -9.75
N LEU A 187 7.37 -12.46 -9.95
CA LEU A 187 6.40 -11.74 -10.76
C LEU A 187 5.80 -10.61 -9.91
N PRO A 188 5.55 -9.43 -10.50
CA PRO A 188 5.09 -8.27 -9.75
C PRO A 188 3.78 -8.61 -9.05
N LYS A 189 3.77 -8.45 -7.72
CA LYS A 189 2.52 -8.48 -6.95
C LYS A 189 1.68 -7.29 -7.36
N SER A 190 0.43 -7.55 -7.71
CA SER A 190 -0.55 -6.49 -7.90
C SER A 190 -1.62 -6.58 -6.83
N TRP A 191 -2.10 -5.42 -6.44
CA TRP A 191 -3.04 -5.26 -5.35
C TRP A 191 -4.38 -4.77 -5.89
N SER A 192 -5.47 -5.26 -5.30
CA SER A 192 -6.80 -4.68 -5.49
C SER A 192 -7.39 -4.26 -4.16
N VAL A 193 -8.30 -3.28 -4.22
CA VAL A 193 -9.05 -2.82 -3.04
C VAL A 193 -10.13 -3.84 -2.71
N ASP A 194 -10.19 -4.22 -1.43
CA ASP A 194 -11.22 -5.10 -0.87
C ASP A 194 -11.66 -4.58 0.51
N ASP A 195 -12.21 -3.36 0.53
CA ASP A 195 -12.60 -2.68 1.77
C ASP A 195 -13.80 -3.35 2.45
N GLN A 196 -13.54 -4.09 3.52
CA GLN A 196 -14.58 -4.74 4.32
C GLN A 196 -15.39 -3.77 5.20
N PHE A 197 -14.94 -2.52 5.35
CA PHE A 197 -15.63 -1.51 6.16
C PHE A 197 -15.60 -0.11 5.50
N PRO A 198 -16.38 0.11 4.42
CA PRO A 198 -16.29 1.28 3.55
C PRO A 198 -17.02 2.51 4.11
N ILE A 199 -16.49 3.09 5.19
CA ILE A 199 -17.06 4.28 5.86
C ILE A 199 -16.33 5.59 5.56
N GLY A 200 -15.30 5.56 4.72
CA GLY A 200 -14.44 6.69 4.40
C GLY A 200 -13.06 6.60 5.07
N HIS A 201 -12.01 7.03 4.36
CA HIS A 201 -10.61 6.86 4.78
C HIS A 201 -10.32 7.53 6.13
N GLY A 202 -10.60 8.83 6.24
CA GLY A 202 -10.32 9.60 7.44
C GLY A 202 -11.14 9.15 8.65
N GLU A 203 -12.45 8.88 8.45
CA GLU A 203 -13.33 8.35 9.51
C GLU A 203 -12.84 6.99 10.02
N LYS A 204 -12.52 6.08 9.09
CA LYS A 204 -12.04 4.74 9.43
C LYS A 204 -10.74 4.79 10.22
N SER A 205 -9.78 5.62 9.82
CA SER A 205 -8.53 5.82 10.57
C SER A 205 -8.79 6.32 11.99
N VAL A 206 -9.68 7.31 12.17
CA VAL A 206 -10.05 7.83 13.49
C VAL A 206 -10.68 6.73 14.35
N ILE A 207 -11.64 5.98 13.81
CA ILE A 207 -12.34 4.91 14.53
C ILE A 207 -11.36 3.82 14.95
N MET A 208 -10.52 3.33 14.03
CA MET A 208 -9.54 2.29 14.32
C MET A 208 -8.56 2.70 15.42
N LEU A 209 -8.08 3.95 15.41
CA LEU A 209 -7.18 4.45 16.45
C LEU A 209 -7.89 4.61 17.79
N GLN A 210 -9.15 5.08 17.78
CA GLN A 210 -9.93 5.32 18.97
C GLN A 210 -10.25 4.07 19.80
N GLU A 211 -10.16 2.88 19.21
CA GLU A 211 -10.27 1.59 19.92
C GLU A 211 -9.07 1.33 20.84
N TYR A 212 -7.91 1.92 20.56
CA TYR A 212 -6.68 1.70 21.32
C TYR A 212 -6.26 2.94 22.11
N ILE A 213 -6.12 4.08 21.44
CA ILE A 213 -5.66 5.33 22.05
C ILE A 213 -6.75 6.39 22.00
N LYS A 214 -6.88 7.16 23.09
CA LYS A 214 -7.78 8.31 23.10
C LYS A 214 -7.17 9.46 22.31
N LEU A 215 -7.75 9.76 21.14
CA LEU A 215 -7.31 10.87 20.32
C LEU A 215 -7.81 12.21 20.88
N THR A 216 -6.97 13.22 20.74
CA THR A 216 -7.32 14.63 20.95
C THR A 216 -8.16 15.15 19.78
N LYS A 217 -8.85 16.27 19.99
CA LYS A 217 -9.64 16.91 18.92
C LYS A 217 -8.78 17.29 17.72
N SER A 218 -7.57 17.82 17.95
CA SER A 218 -6.65 18.21 16.88
C SER A 218 -6.19 16.99 16.07
N GLU A 219 -5.87 15.87 16.73
CA GLU A 219 -5.55 14.60 16.05
C GLU A 219 -6.71 14.07 15.21
N ILE A 220 -7.93 14.07 15.77
CA ILE A 220 -9.15 13.66 15.04
C ILE A 220 -9.35 14.52 13.80
N LEU A 221 -9.23 15.85 13.94
CA LEU A 221 -9.40 16.78 12.82
C LEU A 221 -8.35 16.57 11.74
N ALA A 222 -7.07 16.46 12.12
CA ALA A 222 -5.98 16.22 11.17
C ALA A 222 -6.17 14.91 10.40
N ILE A 223 -6.41 13.81 11.12
CA ILE A 223 -6.57 12.48 10.51
C ILE A 223 -7.84 12.41 9.66
N ARG A 224 -8.98 12.95 10.13
CA ARG A 224 -10.21 12.92 9.34
C ARG A 224 -10.07 13.72 8.04
N TRP A 225 -9.43 14.87 8.08
CA TRP A 225 -9.38 15.81 6.96
C TRP A 225 -8.09 15.73 6.13
N HIS A 226 -7.29 14.66 6.28
CA HIS A 226 -6.03 14.52 5.57
C HIS A 226 -6.20 14.44 4.04
N MET A 227 -7.26 13.79 3.54
CA MET A 227 -7.57 13.66 2.10
C MET A 227 -7.91 14.99 1.43
N ALA A 228 -8.25 16.04 2.20
CA ALA A 228 -8.31 17.41 1.73
C ALA A 228 -9.06 17.58 0.37
N PRO A 229 -8.52 18.18 -0.73
CA PRO A 229 -9.30 18.37 -1.96
C PRO A 229 -9.69 17.07 -2.67
N PHE A 230 -9.16 15.93 -2.25
CA PHE A 230 -9.53 14.61 -2.76
C PHE A 230 -10.78 14.05 -2.06
N ASP A 231 -11.25 14.65 -0.96
CA ASP A 231 -12.56 14.34 -0.37
C ASP A 231 -13.67 15.04 -1.19
N ALA A 232 -14.47 14.26 -1.92
CA ALA A 232 -15.54 14.79 -2.77
C ALA A 232 -16.56 15.64 -1.99
N GLY A 233 -16.77 15.35 -0.70
CA GLY A 233 -17.76 16.03 0.12
C GLY A 233 -17.39 17.49 0.42
N ILE A 234 -16.10 17.84 0.47
CA ILE A 234 -15.69 19.20 0.85
C ILE A 234 -15.97 20.25 -0.23
N HIS A 235 -16.21 19.80 -1.48
CA HIS A 235 -16.57 20.67 -2.60
C HIS A 235 -17.98 21.24 -2.49
N PHE A 236 -18.81 20.69 -1.58
CA PHE A 236 -20.10 21.28 -1.22
C PHE A 236 -19.95 22.22 -0.02
N PRO A 237 -20.50 23.45 -0.06
CA PRO A 237 -20.33 24.42 1.03
C PRO A 237 -20.77 23.92 2.42
N TYR A 238 -21.78 23.06 2.49
CA TYR A 238 -22.35 22.47 3.70
C TYR A 238 -22.93 21.08 3.38
N PRO A 239 -22.87 20.08 4.28
CA PRO A 239 -22.32 20.14 5.65
C PRO A 239 -20.79 20.05 5.71
N THR A 240 -20.18 19.28 4.81
CA THR A 240 -18.78 18.87 4.87
C THR A 240 -17.80 20.03 4.62
N GLY A 241 -18.05 20.87 3.60
CA GLY A 241 -17.14 21.97 3.28
C GLY A 241 -17.01 23.01 4.39
N TYR A 242 -18.07 23.29 5.17
CA TYR A 242 -17.99 24.17 6.33
C TYR A 242 -17.10 23.56 7.42
N ALA A 243 -17.34 22.29 7.76
CA ALA A 243 -16.56 21.57 8.76
C ALA A 243 -15.08 21.51 8.37
N TYR A 244 -14.78 21.22 7.10
CA TYR A 244 -13.41 21.22 6.58
C TYR A 244 -12.73 22.59 6.69
N ARG A 245 -13.38 23.67 6.21
CA ARG A 245 -12.82 25.03 6.31
C ARG A 245 -12.52 25.44 7.75
N LYS A 246 -13.36 24.99 8.71
CA LYS A 246 -13.11 25.20 10.13
C LYS A 246 -11.99 24.35 10.68
N ALA A 247 -11.87 23.10 10.24
CA ALA A 247 -10.76 22.23 10.63
C ALA A 247 -9.41 22.79 10.18
N GLN A 248 -9.32 23.46 9.02
CA GLN A 248 -8.08 24.07 8.53
C GLN A 248 -7.52 25.21 9.41
N GLU A 249 -8.31 25.73 10.37
CA GLU A 249 -7.81 26.66 11.39
C GLU A 249 -6.83 25.97 12.36
N GLU A 250 -6.87 24.63 12.46
CA GLU A 250 -5.91 23.82 13.21
C GLU A 250 -4.63 23.58 12.40
N PRO A 251 -3.44 23.97 12.89
CA PRO A 251 -2.18 23.83 12.16
C PRO A 251 -1.89 22.39 11.73
N ALA A 252 -2.23 21.40 12.56
CA ALA A 252 -1.99 19.99 12.28
C ALA A 252 -2.67 19.50 11.00
N VAL A 253 -3.85 20.01 10.67
CA VAL A 253 -4.58 19.67 9.44
C VAL A 253 -3.77 20.10 8.22
N THR A 254 -3.36 21.35 8.17
CA THR A 254 -2.62 21.91 7.04
C THR A 254 -1.23 21.30 6.89
N LEU A 255 -0.53 21.08 8.01
CA LEU A 255 0.80 20.47 8.01
C LEU A 255 0.77 19.01 7.56
N LEU A 256 -0.26 18.25 7.96
CA LEU A 256 -0.40 16.86 7.52
C LEU A 256 -0.63 16.78 6.03
N GLN A 257 -1.53 17.60 5.49
CA GLN A 257 -1.80 17.67 4.05
C GLN A 257 -0.54 18.01 3.25
N ALA A 258 0.23 18.99 3.74
CA ALA A 258 1.51 19.33 3.11
C ALA A 258 2.51 18.17 3.18
N ALA A 259 2.66 17.54 4.34
CA ALA A 259 3.60 16.44 4.53
C ALA A 259 3.27 15.23 3.65
N ASP A 260 1.99 14.86 3.56
CA ASP A 260 1.49 13.78 2.70
C ASP A 260 1.76 14.07 1.21
N MET A 261 1.42 15.28 0.74
CA MET A 261 1.71 15.67 -0.64
C MET A 261 3.21 15.70 -0.94
N LEU A 262 4.04 16.21 -0.02
CA LEU A 262 5.50 16.25 -0.21
C LEU A 262 6.10 14.84 -0.22
N ALA A 263 5.64 13.95 0.66
CA ALA A 263 6.04 12.54 0.66
C ALA A 263 5.73 11.91 -0.70
N SER A 264 4.44 11.91 -1.07
CA SER A 264 3.92 11.22 -2.24
C SER A 264 4.40 11.80 -3.58
N LYS A 265 4.64 13.11 -3.68
CA LYS A 265 4.97 13.77 -4.96
C LYS A 265 6.44 14.14 -5.13
N ILE A 266 7.24 14.15 -4.06
CA ILE A 266 8.65 14.56 -4.13
C ILE A 266 9.59 13.46 -3.65
N VAL A 267 9.30 12.85 -2.49
CA VAL A 267 10.18 11.84 -1.90
C VAL A 267 10.00 10.49 -2.59
N GLU A 268 8.75 10.08 -2.81
CA GLU A 268 8.40 8.73 -3.24
C GLU A 268 8.44 8.57 -4.76
N VAL A 269 8.32 9.67 -5.51
CA VAL A 269 8.50 9.64 -6.97
C VAL A 269 9.91 9.21 -7.38
N LYS A 270 10.92 9.45 -6.53
CA LYS A 270 12.31 9.02 -6.80
C LYS A 270 12.51 7.52 -6.63
N THR A 271 11.59 6.83 -5.96
CA THR A 271 11.65 5.39 -5.72
C THR A 271 10.93 4.59 -6.80
N ASP A 272 9.97 5.20 -7.51
CA ASP A 272 9.18 4.57 -8.58
C ASP A 272 9.92 4.37 -9.93
N GLY A 273 11.26 4.53 -9.97
CA GLY A 273 12.09 4.08 -11.11
C GLY A 273 11.72 4.63 -12.49
N LYS A 274 11.23 5.87 -12.60
CA LYS A 274 11.05 6.58 -13.88
C LYS A 274 12.17 7.56 -14.18
#